data_AF-A0A174RMQ1-F1
#
_entry.id   AF-A0A174RMQ1-F1
#
_cell.length_a   1.000
_cell.length_b   1.000
_cell.length_c   1.000
_cell.angle_alpha   90.00
_cell.angle_beta   90.00
_cell.angle_gamma   90.00
#
_symmetry.space_group_name_H-M   'P 1'
#
loop_
_entity.id
_entity.type
_entity.pdbx_description
1 polymer ?
#
loop_
_entity_poly.entity_id
_entity_poly.type
_entity_poly.pdbx_seq_one_letter_code
_entity_poly.pdbx_strand_id
1 'polypeptide(L)'
;MHIDFAPPSNGTYNNAGSSRQLANYLEHEDLERMEKGIYTEGFFNLTDDNIYKSKVIKDIDTNIGQLLKTDAKFYAIHVSPSKKELQAMGNTEHEQAESMKRYIREVFIPEYAKNFNKELSASDIKFYGKIHFSRNRSDNELNMHCHLIVSRKDQANKKKLSPTNQS
;
A
#
# COMPACT_ATOMS: atom_id res chain seq x y z
N MET A 1 1.68 7.19 13.65
CA MET A 1 1.85 6.81 12.23
C MET A 1 1.28 7.95 11.42
N HIS A 2 2.06 8.49 10.48
CA HIS A 2 1.57 9.44 9.51
C HIS A 2 0.96 8.68 8.33
N ILE A 3 -0.27 9.04 7.97
CA ILE A 3 -1.03 8.41 6.88
C ILE A 3 -1.42 9.52 5.91
N ASP A 4 -1.08 9.34 4.65
CA ASP A 4 -1.41 10.28 3.58
C ASP A 4 -2.01 9.54 2.38
N PHE A 5 -3.03 10.14 1.75
CA PHE A 5 -3.63 9.62 0.52
C PHE A 5 -3.04 10.38 -0.65
N ALA A 6 -2.29 9.68 -1.51
CA ALA A 6 -1.68 10.32 -2.66
C ALA A 6 -2.77 10.92 -3.55
N PRO A 7 -2.68 12.22 -3.90
CA PRO A 7 -3.66 12.83 -4.78
C PRO A 7 -3.58 12.18 -6.17
N PRO A 8 -4.74 11.99 -6.85
CA PRO A 8 -4.73 11.50 -8.21
C PRO A 8 -3.95 12.46 -9.12
N SER A 9 -3.11 11.91 -9.98
CA SER A 9 -2.31 12.68 -10.94
C SER A 9 -2.33 12.03 -12.31
N ASN A 10 -1.83 12.72 -13.34
CA ASN A 10 -1.66 12.13 -14.68
C ASN A 10 -0.41 11.21 -14.78
N GLY A 11 0.40 11.11 -13.72
CA GLY A 11 1.63 10.32 -13.67
C GLY A 11 1.48 9.03 -12.86
N THR A 12 2.49 8.71 -12.04
CA THR A 12 2.58 7.49 -11.23
C THR A 12 1.30 7.16 -10.44
N TYR A 13 0.63 8.18 -9.90
CA TYR A 13 -0.57 8.03 -9.07
C TYR A 13 -1.87 8.17 -9.89
N ASN A 14 -1.83 7.98 -11.21
CA ASN A 14 -3.04 7.92 -12.03
C ASN A 14 -3.87 6.71 -11.65
N ASN A 15 -4.95 6.97 -10.93
CA ASN A 15 -5.81 5.93 -10.42
C ASN A 15 -7.03 5.65 -11.31
N ALA A 16 -7.28 6.40 -12.38
CA ALA A 16 -8.36 6.08 -13.32
C ALA A 16 -7.97 4.94 -14.28
N GLY A 17 -6.66 4.71 -14.46
CA GLY A 17 -6.07 3.68 -15.29
C GLY A 17 -5.61 2.43 -14.53
N SER A 18 -4.67 1.71 -15.15
CA SER A 18 -4.03 0.52 -14.59
C SER A 18 -3.12 0.85 -13.42
N SER A 19 -3.13 0.01 -12.39
CA SER A 19 -2.20 0.04 -11.25
C SER A 19 -0.74 -0.25 -11.64
N ARG A 20 -0.49 -0.66 -12.89
CA ARG A 20 0.85 -0.99 -13.41
C ARG A 20 1.86 0.14 -13.24
N GLN A 21 1.45 1.39 -13.46
CA GLN A 21 2.37 2.53 -13.34
C GLN A 21 2.89 2.65 -11.90
N LEU A 22 1.97 2.66 -10.93
CA LEU A 22 2.32 2.68 -9.51
C LEU A 22 3.12 1.45 -9.11
N ALA A 23 2.68 0.25 -9.47
CA ALA A 23 3.38 -0.98 -9.09
C ALA A 23 4.80 -1.09 -9.69
N ASN A 24 5.01 -0.56 -10.90
CA ASN A 24 6.35 -0.44 -11.49
C ASN A 24 7.21 0.57 -10.74
N TYR A 25 6.65 1.73 -10.39
CA TYR A 25 7.36 2.75 -9.63
C TYR A 25 7.81 2.21 -8.26
N LEU A 26 6.95 1.48 -7.55
CA LEU A 26 7.31 0.86 -6.27
C LEU A 26 8.43 -0.17 -6.43
N GLU A 27 8.46 -0.98 -7.49
CA GLU A 27 9.65 -1.83 -7.73
C GLU A 27 10.91 -1.02 -8.09
N HIS A 28 10.76 0.14 -8.76
CA HIS A 28 11.90 0.98 -9.11
C HIS A 28 12.58 1.60 -7.88
N GLU A 29 11.84 1.88 -6.80
CA GLU A 29 12.43 2.38 -5.54
C GLU A 29 13.43 1.38 -4.93
N ASP A 30 13.26 0.09 -5.19
CA ASP A 30 14.13 -0.97 -4.68
C ASP A 30 15.32 -1.29 -5.60
N LEU A 31 15.30 -0.85 -6.87
CA LEU A 31 16.29 -1.26 -7.88
C LEU A 31 17.72 -1.02 -7.41
N GLU A 32 17.97 0.15 -6.83
CA GLU A 32 19.34 0.49 -6.47
C GLU A 32 19.83 -0.24 -5.19
N ARG A 33 18.92 -0.80 -4.38
CA ARG A 33 19.24 -1.72 -3.28
C ARG A 33 19.50 -3.12 -3.82
N MET A 34 18.68 -3.56 -4.78
CA MET A 34 18.85 -4.84 -5.48
C MET A 34 20.18 -4.90 -6.22
N GLU A 35 20.59 -3.83 -6.90
CA GLU A 35 21.91 -3.71 -7.56
C GLU A 35 23.09 -3.90 -6.59
N LYS A 36 22.90 -3.55 -5.32
CA LYS A 36 23.88 -3.72 -4.24
C LYS A 36 23.76 -5.07 -3.53
N GLY A 37 22.87 -5.96 -3.99
CA GLY A 37 22.57 -7.24 -3.34
C GLY A 37 21.89 -7.08 -1.97
N ILE A 38 21.32 -5.92 -1.68
CA ILE A 38 20.60 -5.66 -0.43
C ILE A 38 19.18 -6.20 -0.58
N TYR A 39 18.73 -6.97 0.40
CA TYR A 39 17.38 -7.50 0.44
C TYR A 39 16.32 -6.38 0.48
N THR A 40 15.21 -6.62 -0.21
CA THR A 40 14.06 -5.71 -0.36
C THR A 40 12.78 -6.48 -0.13
N GLU A 41 11.81 -5.86 0.53
CA GLU A 41 10.52 -6.50 0.82
C GLU A 41 9.69 -6.70 -0.47
N GLY A 42 9.09 -7.88 -0.60
CA GLY A 42 8.07 -8.13 -1.62
C GLY A 42 6.76 -7.38 -1.32
N PHE A 43 5.81 -7.43 -2.27
CA PHE A 43 4.46 -6.98 -1.94
C PHE A 43 3.83 -7.94 -0.93
N PHE A 44 2.92 -7.42 -0.10
CA PHE A 44 2.15 -8.21 0.86
C PHE A 44 0.67 -7.81 0.83
N ASN A 45 -0.21 -8.67 1.35
CA ASN A 45 -1.61 -8.35 1.59
C ASN A 45 -2.00 -8.76 3.02
N LEU A 46 -3.30 -8.95 3.28
CA LEU A 46 -3.80 -9.34 4.60
C LEU A 46 -3.18 -10.64 5.15
N THR A 47 -2.92 -11.63 4.29
CA THR A 47 -2.49 -12.98 4.70
C THR A 47 -1.16 -13.43 4.09
N ASP A 48 -0.80 -12.90 2.93
CA ASP A 48 0.33 -13.35 2.13
C ASP A 48 1.43 -12.30 2.09
N ASP A 49 2.67 -12.79 2.03
CA ASP A 49 3.88 -12.01 1.78
C ASP A 49 4.50 -12.42 0.43
N ASN A 50 5.53 -11.67 -0.02
CA ASN A 50 6.31 -11.99 -1.22
C ASN A 50 5.48 -12.14 -2.51
N ILE A 51 4.43 -11.34 -2.63
CA ILE A 51 3.53 -11.33 -3.78
C ILE A 51 4.24 -10.67 -4.97
N TYR A 52 4.22 -11.33 -6.12
CA TYR A 52 4.76 -10.76 -7.35
C TYR A 52 3.92 -9.58 -7.86
N LYS A 53 4.60 -8.53 -8.36
CA LYS A 53 3.96 -7.36 -8.99
C LYS A 53 2.92 -7.74 -10.03
N SER A 54 3.17 -8.74 -10.86
CA SER A 54 2.23 -9.17 -11.91
C SER A 54 0.87 -9.60 -11.33
N LYS A 55 0.87 -10.23 -10.15
CA LYS A 55 -0.35 -10.60 -9.42
C LYS A 55 -1.05 -9.36 -8.86
N VAL A 56 -0.30 -8.43 -8.26
CA VAL A 56 -0.84 -7.14 -7.77
C VAL A 56 -1.59 -6.42 -8.89
N ILE A 57 -0.94 -6.24 -10.05
CA ILE A 57 -1.52 -5.54 -11.21
C ILE A 57 -2.79 -6.25 -11.67
N LYS A 58 -2.73 -7.58 -11.86
CA LYS A 58 -3.88 -8.37 -12.31
C LYS A 58 -5.05 -8.24 -11.32
N ASP A 59 -4.80 -8.42 -10.04
CA ASP A 59 -5.85 -8.50 -9.02
C ASP A 59 -6.52 -7.14 -8.77
N ILE A 60 -5.79 -6.03 -8.91
CA ILE A 60 -6.35 -4.67 -8.83
C ILE A 60 -7.06 -4.29 -10.14
N ASP A 61 -6.42 -4.49 -11.30
CA ASP A 61 -6.95 -4.02 -12.59
C ASP A 61 -8.22 -4.78 -13.01
N THR A 62 -8.41 -6.00 -12.51
CA THR A 62 -9.63 -6.80 -12.76
C THR A 62 -10.76 -6.52 -11.75
N ASN A 63 -10.47 -5.82 -10.63
CA ASN A 63 -11.44 -5.54 -9.57
C ASN A 63 -12.16 -4.20 -9.79
N ILE A 64 -12.72 -3.99 -10.98
CA ILE A 64 -13.26 -2.70 -11.43
C ILE A 64 -14.76 -2.75 -11.77
N GLY A 65 -15.49 -3.68 -11.16
CA GLY A 65 -16.90 -3.95 -11.45
C GLY A 65 -17.77 -2.69 -11.38
N GLN A 66 -18.41 -2.36 -12.51
CA GLN A 66 -19.27 -1.18 -12.68
C GLN A 66 -18.57 0.17 -12.46
N LEU A 67 -17.24 0.22 -12.57
CA LEU A 67 -16.49 1.48 -12.61
C LEU A 67 -16.38 1.94 -14.07
N LEU A 68 -16.65 3.23 -14.29
CA LEU A 68 -16.50 3.88 -15.59
C LEU A 68 -15.02 4.11 -15.93
N LYS A 69 -14.74 4.54 -17.16
CA LYS A 69 -13.35 4.82 -17.59
C LYS A 69 -12.68 5.89 -16.73
N THR A 70 -13.42 6.93 -16.35
CA THR A 70 -12.94 8.08 -15.56
C THR A 70 -12.94 7.83 -14.06
N ASP A 71 -13.61 6.78 -13.60
CA ASP A 71 -13.66 6.44 -12.18
C ASP A 71 -12.28 6.06 -11.66
N ALA A 72 -11.90 6.50 -10.45
CA ALA A 72 -10.77 5.90 -9.75
C ALA A 72 -10.96 4.38 -9.65
N LYS A 73 -9.89 3.60 -9.82
CA LYS A 73 -9.84 2.13 -9.75
C LYS A 73 -9.16 1.66 -8.47
N PHE A 74 -8.22 2.46 -7.97
CA PHE A 74 -7.53 2.23 -6.71
C PHE A 74 -7.21 3.56 -6.02
N TYR A 75 -6.67 3.49 -4.81
CA TYR A 75 -6.11 4.62 -4.07
C TYR A 75 -4.73 4.23 -3.59
N ALA A 76 -3.78 5.15 -3.73
CA ALA A 76 -2.44 4.98 -3.18
C ALA A 76 -2.38 5.65 -1.80
N ILE A 77 -1.85 4.94 -0.82
CA ILE A 77 -1.76 5.43 0.56
C ILE A 77 -0.32 5.28 1.04
N HIS A 78 0.24 6.34 1.60
CA HIS A 78 1.54 6.34 2.25
C HIS A 78 1.35 6.20 3.75
N VAL A 79 2.06 5.26 4.36
CA VAL A 79 2.09 5.04 5.79
C VAL A 79 3.54 5.13 6.27
N SER A 80 3.84 6.16 7.06
CA SER A 80 5.18 6.44 7.55
C SER A 80 5.18 6.51 9.08
N PRO A 81 5.99 5.69 9.78
CA PRO A 81 6.16 5.83 11.22
C PRO A 81 6.89 7.12 11.55
N SER A 82 6.63 7.70 12.71
CA SER A 82 7.53 8.69 13.30
C SER A 82 8.84 8.04 13.76
N LYS A 83 9.87 8.85 14.05
CA LYS A 83 11.16 8.34 14.55
C LYS A 83 11.00 7.47 15.80
N LYS A 84 10.13 7.90 16.73
CA LYS A 84 9.83 7.17 17.96
C LYS A 84 9.11 5.84 17.69
N GLU A 85 8.17 5.83 16.76
CA GLU A 85 7.46 4.61 16.37
C GLU A 85 8.40 3.63 15.67
N LEU A 86 9.27 4.11 14.78
CA LEU A 86 10.26 3.30 14.10
C LEU A 86 11.21 2.61 15.09
N GLN A 87 11.66 3.32 16.13
CA GLN A 87 12.48 2.75 17.21
C GLN A 87 11.74 1.67 18.01
N ALA A 88 10.42 1.82 18.20
CA ALA A 88 9.60 0.83 18.89
C ALA A 88 9.28 -0.41 18.02
N MET A 89 9.42 -0.30 16.70
CA MET A 89 9.12 -1.38 15.75
C MET A 89 10.23 -2.43 15.63
N GLY A 90 11.43 -2.15 16.14
CA GLY A 90 12.54 -3.09 16.14
C GLY A 90 13.89 -2.43 15.91
N ASN A 91 14.95 -3.20 16.15
CA ASN A 91 16.33 -2.74 16.01
C ASN A 91 16.91 -3.07 14.62
N THR A 92 16.26 -3.97 13.88
CA THR A 92 16.65 -4.37 12.52
C THR A 92 15.58 -4.00 11.49
N GLU A 93 15.99 -3.83 10.22
CA GLU A 93 15.04 -3.57 9.12
C GLU A 93 13.98 -4.70 9.01
N HIS A 94 14.38 -5.95 9.27
CA HIS A 94 13.45 -7.09 9.25
C HIS A 94 12.39 -7.00 10.36
N GLU A 95 12.80 -6.75 11.62
CA GLU A 95 11.85 -6.57 12.72
C GLU A 95 10.91 -5.40 12.46
N GLN A 96 11.44 -4.30 11.92
CA GLN A 96 10.65 -3.12 11.58
C GLN A 96 9.64 -3.42 10.46
N ALA A 97 10.03 -4.16 9.43
CA ALA A 97 9.14 -4.59 8.36
C ALA A 97 8.00 -5.46 8.88
N GLU A 98 8.30 -6.44 9.74
CA GLU A 98 7.30 -7.32 10.34
C GLU A 98 6.33 -6.55 11.26
N SER A 99 6.85 -5.61 12.05
CA SER A 99 6.01 -4.72 12.87
C SER A 99 5.12 -3.81 12.01
N MET A 100 5.64 -3.29 10.88
CA MET A 100 4.85 -2.50 9.93
C MET A 100 3.76 -3.35 9.27
N LYS A 101 4.06 -4.54 8.76
CA LYS A 101 3.05 -5.46 8.19
C LYS A 101 1.96 -5.76 9.22
N ARG A 102 2.34 -6.02 10.47
CA ARG A 102 1.40 -6.26 11.57
C ARG A 102 0.50 -5.05 11.81
N TYR A 103 1.07 -3.86 11.92
CA TYR A 103 0.29 -2.62 12.03
C TYR A 103 -0.70 -2.46 10.88
N ILE A 104 -0.28 -2.72 9.64
CA ILE A 104 -1.15 -2.64 8.48
C ILE A 104 -2.30 -3.65 8.58
N ARG A 105 -1.99 -4.92 8.90
CA ARG A 105 -2.96 -6.03 8.95
C ARG A 105 -3.94 -5.93 10.12
N GLU A 106 -3.46 -5.55 11.30
CA GLU A 106 -4.21 -5.64 12.56
C GLU A 106 -4.83 -4.31 12.98
N VAL A 107 -4.33 -3.18 12.47
CA VAL A 107 -4.79 -1.85 12.87
C VAL A 107 -5.31 -1.07 11.68
N PHE A 108 -4.45 -0.81 10.68
CA PHE A 108 -4.79 0.12 9.59
C PHE A 108 -5.97 -0.39 8.73
N ILE A 109 -5.87 -1.62 8.20
CA ILE A 109 -6.89 -2.17 7.30
C ILE A 109 -8.23 -2.41 8.00
N PRO A 110 -8.29 -2.94 9.23
CA PRO A 110 -9.54 -3.00 10.00
C PRO A 110 -10.21 -1.63 10.19
N GLU A 111 -9.46 -0.60 10.60
CA GLU A 111 -10.01 0.75 10.77
C GLU A 111 -10.44 1.36 9.42
N TYR A 112 -9.66 1.13 8.36
CA TYR A 112 -10.02 1.53 7.00
C TYR A 112 -11.36 0.93 6.56
N ALA A 113 -11.57 -0.36 6.82
CA ALA A 113 -12.82 -1.05 6.49
C ALA A 113 -14.03 -0.48 7.26
N LYS A 114 -13.85 -0.29 8.56
CA LYS A 114 -14.91 0.19 9.47
C LYS A 114 -15.41 1.58 9.09
N ASN A 115 -14.51 2.46 8.64
CA ASN A 115 -14.84 3.85 8.30
C ASN A 115 -15.79 4.02 7.09
N PHE A 116 -16.05 2.98 6.31
CA PHE A 116 -17.05 3.05 5.24
C PHE A 116 -18.50 2.89 5.69
N ASN A 117 -18.76 2.45 6.94
CA ASN A 117 -20.11 2.16 7.45
C ASN A 117 -20.92 1.22 6.53
N LYS A 118 -20.26 0.17 6.00
CA LYS A 118 -20.84 -0.81 5.04
C LYS A 118 -20.78 -2.25 5.53
N GLU A 119 -20.68 -2.46 6.84
CA GLU A 119 -20.49 -3.77 7.47
C GLU A 119 -19.29 -4.52 6.85
N LEU A 120 -18.19 -3.80 6.65
CA LEU A 120 -16.96 -4.35 6.09
C LEU A 120 -16.02 -4.72 7.21
N SER A 121 -15.27 -5.78 6.95
CA SER A 121 -14.14 -6.24 7.75
C SER A 121 -12.85 -6.10 6.94
N ALA A 122 -11.71 -6.38 7.59
CA ALA A 122 -10.41 -6.32 6.92
C ALA A 122 -10.30 -7.25 5.70
N SER A 123 -10.97 -8.42 5.73
CA SER A 123 -10.97 -9.37 4.60
C SER A 123 -11.73 -8.84 3.38
N ASP A 124 -12.65 -7.89 3.55
CA ASP A 124 -13.35 -7.29 2.43
C ASP A 124 -12.48 -6.26 1.67
N ILE A 125 -11.34 -5.84 2.24
CA ILE A 125 -10.47 -4.84 1.64
C ILE A 125 -9.44 -5.53 0.75
N LYS A 126 -9.55 -5.31 -0.57
CA LYS A 126 -8.50 -5.73 -1.51
C LYS A 126 -7.39 -4.68 -1.54
N PHE A 127 -6.26 -5.00 -0.94
CA PHE A 127 -5.08 -4.14 -0.94
C PHE A 127 -3.80 -4.94 -1.17
N TYR A 128 -2.74 -4.23 -1.59
CA TYR A 128 -1.37 -4.72 -1.57
C TYR A 128 -0.47 -3.63 -1.00
N GLY A 129 0.39 -4.00 -0.06
CA GLY A 129 1.40 -3.11 0.51
C GLY A 129 2.80 -3.43 0.02
N LYS A 130 3.70 -2.46 0.05
CA LYS A 130 5.14 -2.65 -0.16
C LYS A 130 5.92 -1.70 0.76
N ILE A 131 6.92 -2.24 1.46
CA ILE A 131 7.73 -1.51 2.43
C ILE A 131 9.06 -1.14 1.76
N HIS A 132 9.43 0.14 1.89
CA HIS A 132 10.71 0.65 1.39
C HIS A 132 11.56 1.17 2.55
N PHE A 133 12.86 1.01 2.39
CA PHE A 133 13.86 1.51 3.32
C PHE A 133 14.75 2.55 2.65
N SER A 134 14.74 3.78 3.20
CA SER A 134 15.51 4.91 2.69
C SER A 134 17.02 4.66 2.77
N ARG A 135 17.78 5.26 1.85
CA ARG A 135 19.25 5.10 1.75
C ARG A 135 20.03 5.87 2.81
N ASN A 136 19.49 6.99 3.27
CA ASN A 136 20.21 7.90 4.17
C ASN A 136 20.09 7.41 5.61
N ARG A 137 21.08 6.63 6.04
CA ARG A 137 21.35 6.39 7.47
C ARG A 137 21.93 7.63 8.17
N SER A 138 21.50 8.83 7.81
CA SER A 138 21.71 9.98 8.69
C SER A 138 20.78 9.77 9.90
N ASP A 139 21.23 10.13 11.11
CA ASP A 139 20.50 9.90 12.36
C ASP A 139 19.09 10.53 12.43
N ASN A 140 18.65 11.23 11.37
CA ASN A 140 17.47 12.09 11.35
C ASN A 140 16.44 11.81 10.25
N GLU A 141 16.62 10.83 9.36
CA GLU A 141 15.59 10.50 8.36
C GLU A 141 14.78 9.23 8.73
N LEU A 142 13.48 9.28 8.45
CA LEU A 142 12.55 8.16 8.62
C LEU A 142 12.94 7.07 7.61
N ASN A 143 13.67 6.07 8.09
CA ASN A 143 14.31 5.08 7.23
C ASN A 143 13.37 4.00 6.70
N MET A 144 12.09 3.98 7.08
CA MET A 144 11.11 3.00 6.62
C MET A 144 9.77 3.69 6.33
N HIS A 145 9.12 3.33 5.23
CA HIS A 145 7.74 3.69 4.94
C HIS A 145 7.06 2.59 4.13
N CYS A 146 5.73 2.61 4.10
CA CYS A 146 4.91 1.62 3.41
C CYS A 146 3.98 2.32 2.40
N HIS A 147 3.95 1.80 1.18
CA HIS A 147 2.97 2.19 0.16
C HIS A 147 1.89 1.14 0.09
N LEU A 148 0.63 1.56 0.08
CA LEU A 148 -0.52 0.68 -0.15
C LEU A 148 -1.20 1.03 -1.46
N ILE A 149 -1.54 0.01 -2.24
CA ILE A 149 -2.46 0.08 -3.38
C ILE A 149 -3.77 -0.55 -2.93
N VAL A 150 -4.79 0.26 -2.69
CA VAL A 150 -6.11 -0.19 -2.21
C VAL A 150 -7.12 -0.09 -3.33
N SER A 151 -7.77 -1.20 -3.68
CA SER A 151 -8.82 -1.23 -4.70
C SER A 151 -10.02 -0.37 -4.29
N ARG A 152 -10.63 0.35 -5.24
CA ARG A 152 -11.90 1.07 -5.03
C ARG A 152 -13.08 0.11 -4.85
N LYS A 153 -12.94 -1.17 -5.22
CA LYS A 153 -13.93 -2.20 -4.96
C LYS A 153 -13.50 -3.08 -3.79
N ASP A 154 -14.47 -3.58 -3.03
CA ASP A 154 -14.24 -4.67 -2.08
C ASP A 154 -13.69 -5.93 -2.77
N GLN A 155 -13.24 -6.90 -1.98
CA GLN A 155 -12.62 -8.12 -2.49
C GLN A 155 -13.57 -8.94 -3.37
N ALA A 156 -14.88 -8.86 -3.11
CA ALA A 156 -15.95 -9.49 -3.89
C ALA A 156 -16.33 -8.74 -5.19
N ASN A 157 -15.72 -7.59 -5.47
CA ASN A 157 -16.00 -6.74 -6.64
C ASN A 157 -17.43 -6.15 -6.69
N LYS A 158 -18.08 -5.97 -5.54
CA LYS A 158 -19.48 -5.54 -5.39
C LYS A 158 -19.60 -4.13 -4.82
N LYS A 159 -19.02 -3.84 -3.67
CA LYS A 159 -19.16 -2.53 -2.99
C LYS A 159 -18.10 -1.53 -3.47
N LYS A 160 -18.48 -0.27 -3.69
CA LYS A 160 -17.54 0.84 -3.96
C LYS A 160 -17.04 1.43 -2.63
N LEU A 161 -15.73 1.58 -2.49
CA LEU A 161 -14.99 2.01 -1.30
C LEU A 161 -14.19 3.26 -1.69
N SER A 162 -14.75 4.46 -1.47
CA SER A 162 -14.08 5.73 -1.74
C SER A 162 -13.71 6.39 -0.42
N PRO A 163 -12.41 6.44 -0.04
CA PRO A 163 -11.98 7.05 1.22
C PRO A 163 -12.06 8.58 1.19
N THR A 164 -12.20 9.17 0.00
CA THR A 164 -12.39 10.61 -0.20
C THR A 164 -13.84 10.87 -0.61
N ASN A 165 -14.41 11.97 -0.12
CA ASN A 165 -15.73 12.49 -0.49
C ASN A 165 -15.75 13.06 -1.91
N GLN A 166 -15.26 12.31 -2.90
CA GLN A 166 -15.51 12.60 -4.30
C GLN A 166 -16.69 11.73 -4.74
N SER A 167 -17.88 12.31 -4.51
CA SER A 167 -19.18 11.86 -5.01
C SER A 167 -19.22 11.85 -6.53
#